data_AF-A0A7V9ZSK7-F1
#
_entry.id   AF-A0A7V9ZSK7-F1
#
_cell.length_a   1.000
_cell.length_b   1.000
_cell.length_c   1.000
_cell.angle_alpha   90.00
_cell.angle_beta   90.00
_cell.angle_gamma   90.00
#
_symmetry.space_group_name_H-M   'P 1'
#
loop_
_entity.id
_entity.type
_entity.pdbx_description
1 polymer ?
#
loop_
_entity_poly.entity_id
_entity_poly.type
_entity_poly.pdbx_seq_one_letter_code
_entity_poly.pdbx_strand_id
1 'polypeptide(L)'
;MLAVTQTVNQDQIAFTVSDAPWMIMLDSKNLDIKDQQIKRDGKSGYFLLSNEKEGFTVSLFIEPAVKCKTSAECRDFVWKTGNPEWGKVQDVVQSKIGDVSYFEFFRPTVQGQPLQMLDMYAEFVEDGYWVDLHLSKVQYKKEDHLLLENFVKSIRFLSKTAKPTADTDKSIEAARKVAEDWMILWDSGKYKESYAGLASFTKKAFDEKTWFTYWTTARKPFGKLKSRKILQIQLVKSLPGIPDRSGAILRYLSSFGNQEDIFETFSVILEKDGTWRVASYNTNE
;
A
#
# COMPACT_ATOMS: atom_id res chain seq x y z
N MET A 1 11.33 10.63 -29.17
CA MET A 1 10.56 9.43 -28.79
C MET A 1 11.54 8.35 -28.39
N LEU A 2 11.63 8.08 -27.10
CA LEU A 2 12.18 6.85 -26.50
C LEU A 2 11.53 6.82 -25.11
N ALA A 3 10.40 6.12 -25.02
CA ALA A 3 9.73 5.86 -23.77
C ALA A 3 10.62 4.88 -22.99
N VAL A 4 11.40 5.41 -22.05
CA VAL A 4 12.02 4.59 -21.01
C VAL A 4 10.94 4.37 -19.96
N THR A 5 10.08 3.39 -20.18
CA THR A 5 9.24 2.80 -19.13
C THR A 5 10.17 2.03 -18.20
N GLN A 6 10.78 2.73 -17.25
CA GLN A 6 11.34 2.10 -16.06
C GLN A 6 10.16 1.67 -15.19
N THR A 7 9.81 0.40 -15.26
CA THR A 7 8.95 -0.26 -14.29
C THR A 7 9.67 -0.23 -12.94
N VAL A 8 9.31 0.76 -12.11
CA VAL A 8 9.74 0.82 -10.72
C VAL A 8 9.06 -0.34 -10.00
N ASN A 9 9.84 -1.32 -9.55
CA ASN A 9 9.34 -2.47 -8.82
C ASN A 9 9.01 -2.04 -7.37
N GLN A 10 7.86 -1.39 -7.19
CA GLN A 10 7.18 -1.23 -5.90
C GLN A 10 6.39 -2.52 -5.67
N ASP A 11 6.98 -3.52 -5.03
CA ASP A 11 6.34 -4.82 -4.83
C ASP A 11 5.59 -4.93 -3.50
N GLN A 12 5.45 -3.86 -2.70
CA GLN A 12 4.58 -3.89 -1.53
C GLN A 12 3.82 -2.58 -1.29
N ILE A 13 2.54 -2.69 -0.91
CA ILE A 13 1.68 -1.58 -0.45
C ILE A 13 1.17 -1.87 0.97
N ALA A 14 1.00 -0.80 1.75
CA ALA A 14 0.51 -0.84 3.13
C ALA A 14 -0.85 -0.15 3.29
N PHE A 15 -1.80 -0.83 3.94
CA PHE A 15 -3.10 -0.27 4.31
C PHE A 15 -3.34 -0.31 5.82
N THR A 16 -4.13 0.63 6.33
CA THR A 16 -4.53 0.68 7.74
C THR A 16 -5.67 1.66 7.95
N VAL A 17 -6.34 1.55 9.10
CA VAL A 17 -7.26 2.55 9.65
C VAL A 17 -6.63 3.14 10.91
N SER A 18 -6.98 4.36 11.31
CA SER A 18 -6.30 5.07 12.40
C SER A 18 -6.23 4.26 13.71
N ASP A 19 -7.34 3.63 14.11
CA ASP A 19 -7.46 2.93 15.40
C ASP A 19 -6.87 1.52 15.41
N ALA A 20 -6.68 0.88 14.25
CA ALA A 20 -6.06 -0.44 14.19
C ALA A 20 -4.60 -0.34 14.68
N PRO A 21 -4.11 -1.24 15.55
CA PRO A 21 -2.76 -1.16 16.10
C PRO A 21 -1.69 -1.66 15.12
N TRP A 22 -2.09 -2.05 13.90
CA TRP A 22 -1.25 -2.64 12.88
C TRP A 22 -1.51 -2.03 11.50
N MET A 23 -0.67 -2.37 10.54
CA MET A 23 -0.85 -2.12 9.12
C MET A 23 -0.76 -3.43 8.36
N ILE A 24 -1.59 -3.60 7.35
CA ILE A 24 -1.55 -4.76 6.46
C ILE A 24 -0.62 -4.44 5.29
N MET A 25 0.39 -5.28 5.09
CA MET A 25 1.28 -5.25 3.93
C MET A 25 0.85 -6.31 2.94
N LEU A 26 0.79 -5.97 1.66
CA LEU A 26 0.49 -6.90 0.57
C LEU A 26 1.44 -6.71 -0.60
N ASP A 27 1.64 -7.75 -1.40
CA ASP A 27 2.39 -7.66 -2.66
C ASP A 27 1.66 -6.72 -3.62
N SER A 28 2.35 -5.69 -4.15
CA SER A 28 1.75 -4.69 -5.04
C SER A 28 2.17 -4.79 -6.50
N LYS A 29 2.80 -5.90 -6.90
CA LYS A 29 3.23 -6.09 -8.28
C LYS A 29 2.06 -5.95 -9.26
N ASN A 30 2.12 -4.91 -10.11
CA ASN A 30 1.08 -4.53 -11.08
C ASN A 30 -0.30 -4.20 -10.47
N LEU A 31 -0.37 -3.85 -9.18
CA LEU A 31 -1.62 -3.40 -8.55
C LEU A 31 -1.68 -1.88 -8.53
N ASP A 32 -2.74 -1.34 -9.12
CA ASP A 32 -3.11 0.06 -9.04
C ASP A 32 -4.19 0.23 -7.95
N ILE A 33 -4.01 1.20 -7.05
CA ILE A 33 -5.07 1.60 -6.12
C ILE A 33 -6.16 2.33 -6.92
N LYS A 34 -7.40 1.85 -6.83
CA LYS A 34 -8.56 2.42 -7.52
C LYS A 34 -9.48 3.20 -6.59
N ASP A 35 -9.53 2.82 -5.31
CA ASP A 35 -10.32 3.51 -4.31
C ASP A 35 -9.74 3.30 -2.91
N GLN A 36 -9.85 4.31 -2.06
CA GLN A 36 -9.47 4.25 -0.66
C GLN A 36 -10.43 5.14 0.15
N GLN A 37 -11.23 4.52 1.00
CA GLN A 37 -12.21 5.21 1.83
C GLN A 37 -11.93 4.87 3.29
N ILE A 38 -11.63 5.88 4.12
CA ILE A 38 -11.47 5.71 5.57
C ILE A 38 -12.61 6.48 6.25
N LYS A 39 -13.37 5.80 7.12
CA LYS A 39 -14.44 6.46 7.88
C LYS A 39 -13.85 7.48 8.84
N ARG A 40 -14.58 8.58 9.07
CA ARG A 40 -14.14 9.69 9.94
C ARG A 40 -13.84 9.28 11.38
N ASP A 41 -14.44 8.19 11.86
CA ASP A 41 -14.20 7.63 13.18
C ASP A 41 -12.85 6.92 13.30
N GLY A 42 -12.13 6.72 12.19
CA GLY A 42 -10.82 6.08 12.15
C GLY A 42 -10.85 4.57 12.37
N LYS A 43 -12.04 3.95 12.48
CA LYS A 43 -12.20 2.53 12.83
C LYS A 43 -12.41 1.62 11.63
N SER A 44 -12.93 2.15 10.55
CA SER A 44 -13.21 1.35 9.37
C SER A 44 -12.63 1.96 8.10
N GLY A 45 -12.25 1.09 7.18
CA GLY A 45 -11.78 1.49 5.87
C GLY A 45 -12.09 0.46 4.80
N TYR A 46 -12.21 0.93 3.57
CA TYR A 46 -12.36 0.14 2.37
C TYR A 46 -11.25 0.53 1.40
N PHE A 47 -10.64 -0.46 0.77
CA PHE A 47 -9.59 -0.22 -0.22
C PHE A 47 -9.82 -1.16 -1.41
N LEU A 48 -9.69 -0.61 -2.60
CA LEU A 48 -9.86 -1.32 -3.85
C LEU A 48 -8.58 -1.15 -4.68
N LEU A 49 -8.04 -2.26 -5.14
CA LEU A 49 -6.93 -2.31 -6.07
C LEU A 49 -7.28 -3.17 -7.28
N SER A 50 -6.62 -2.91 -8.40
CA SER A 50 -6.75 -3.76 -9.58
C SER A 50 -5.42 -3.99 -10.26
N ASN A 51 -5.26 -5.18 -10.82
CA ASN A 51 -4.23 -5.55 -11.76
C ASN A 51 -4.94 -5.83 -13.09
N GLU A 52 -5.01 -4.80 -13.93
CA GLU A 52 -5.71 -4.85 -15.22
C GLU A 52 -5.03 -5.85 -16.18
N LYS A 53 -3.71 -6.03 -16.06
CA LYS A 53 -2.92 -6.93 -16.88
C LYS A 53 -3.30 -8.40 -16.65
N GLU A 54 -3.59 -8.76 -15.41
CA GLU A 54 -3.94 -10.13 -15.02
C GLU A 54 -5.46 -10.31 -14.85
N GLY A 55 -6.26 -9.24 -14.99
CA GLY A 55 -7.71 -9.29 -14.78
C GLY A 55 -8.08 -9.65 -13.34
N PHE A 56 -7.31 -9.12 -12.38
CA PHE A 56 -7.37 -9.45 -10.97
C PHE A 56 -7.70 -8.20 -10.15
N THR A 57 -8.63 -8.31 -9.21
CA THR A 57 -9.06 -7.22 -8.34
C THR A 57 -8.92 -7.65 -6.89
N VAL A 58 -8.45 -6.73 -6.05
CA VAL A 58 -8.31 -6.89 -4.60
C VAL A 58 -9.19 -5.85 -3.93
N SER A 59 -10.15 -6.31 -3.13
CA SER A 59 -10.96 -5.49 -2.25
C SER A 59 -10.65 -5.88 -0.82
N LEU A 60 -10.49 -4.91 0.07
CA LEU A 60 -10.32 -5.18 1.49
C LEU A 60 -11.13 -4.21 2.36
N PHE A 61 -11.94 -4.77 3.25
CA PHE A 61 -12.53 -4.02 4.36
C PHE A 61 -11.75 -4.27 5.63
N ILE A 62 -11.44 -3.21 6.37
CA ILE A 62 -10.87 -3.27 7.72
C ILE A 62 -11.92 -2.71 8.67
N GLU A 63 -12.39 -3.49 9.64
CA GLU A 63 -13.34 -3.02 10.67
C GLU A 63 -13.10 -3.71 12.02
N PRO A 64 -13.64 -3.20 13.13
CA PRO A 64 -13.61 -3.91 14.40
C PRO A 64 -14.34 -5.27 14.31
N ALA A 65 -13.73 -6.33 14.81
CA ALA A 65 -14.25 -7.69 14.81
C ALA A 65 -15.32 -7.88 15.92
N VAL A 66 -16.49 -7.28 15.71
CA VAL A 66 -17.61 -7.33 16.69
C VAL A 66 -18.47 -8.58 16.52
N LYS A 67 -18.62 -9.06 15.27
CA LYS A 67 -19.59 -10.13 14.91
C LYS A 67 -18.97 -11.53 14.83
N CYS A 68 -17.64 -11.61 14.77
CA CYS A 68 -16.86 -12.83 14.68
C CYS A 68 -15.51 -12.61 15.37
N LYS A 69 -14.86 -13.68 15.87
CA LYS A 69 -13.60 -13.58 16.63
C LYS A 69 -12.45 -14.37 16.04
N THR A 70 -12.74 -15.32 15.16
CA THR A 70 -11.71 -16.13 14.49
C THR A 70 -11.89 -16.04 12.98
N SER A 71 -10.82 -16.32 12.25
CA SER A 71 -10.87 -16.38 10.78
C SER A 71 -11.99 -17.29 10.27
N ALA A 72 -12.17 -18.48 10.86
CA ALA A 72 -13.24 -19.40 10.48
C ALA A 72 -14.64 -18.84 10.80
N GLU A 73 -14.83 -18.24 11.98
CA GLU A 73 -16.09 -17.60 12.33
C GLU A 73 -16.44 -16.44 11.40
N CYS A 74 -15.44 -15.63 11.02
CA CYS A 74 -15.65 -14.53 10.07
C CYS A 74 -16.00 -15.06 8.68
N ARG A 75 -15.33 -16.12 8.21
CA ARG A 75 -15.63 -16.76 6.92
C ARG A 75 -17.07 -17.25 6.89
N ASP A 76 -17.47 -17.96 7.94
CA ASP A 76 -18.82 -18.50 8.06
C ASP A 76 -19.86 -17.38 8.20
N PHE A 77 -19.52 -16.29 8.88
CA PHE A 77 -20.35 -15.09 8.98
C PHE A 77 -20.57 -14.42 7.62
N VAL A 78 -19.53 -14.20 6.82
CA VAL A 78 -19.63 -13.59 5.49
C VAL A 78 -20.45 -14.50 4.57
N TRP A 79 -20.12 -15.80 4.52
CA TRP A 79 -20.85 -16.76 3.70
C TRP A 79 -22.34 -16.84 4.07
N LYS A 80 -22.66 -16.85 5.37
CA LYS A 80 -24.05 -16.89 5.87
C LYS A 80 -24.79 -15.59 5.59
N THR A 81 -24.14 -14.44 5.74
CA THR A 81 -24.73 -13.13 5.47
C THR A 81 -25.05 -12.99 3.99
N GLY A 82 -24.15 -13.48 3.14
CA GLY A 82 -24.28 -13.44 1.70
C GLY A 82 -24.12 -12.04 1.11
N ASN A 83 -23.96 -11.99 -0.20
CA ASN A 83 -24.04 -10.75 -0.97
C ASN A 83 -24.97 -10.98 -2.17
N PRO A 84 -26.07 -10.22 -2.31
CA PRO A 84 -26.96 -10.33 -3.47
C PRO A 84 -26.24 -10.19 -4.82
N GLU A 85 -25.14 -9.43 -4.88
CA GLU A 85 -24.34 -9.23 -6.09
C GLU A 85 -23.57 -10.48 -6.54
N TRP A 86 -23.46 -11.51 -5.69
CA TRP A 86 -22.87 -12.79 -6.10
C TRP A 86 -23.72 -13.50 -7.16
N GLY A 87 -25.03 -13.29 -7.18
CA GLY A 87 -25.92 -13.95 -8.13
C GLY A 87 -25.84 -15.47 -8.04
N LYS A 88 -25.74 -16.16 -9.19
CA LYS A 88 -25.61 -17.62 -9.24
C LYS A 88 -24.15 -18.03 -9.14
N VAL A 89 -23.82 -18.74 -8.06
CA VAL A 89 -22.48 -19.28 -7.79
C VAL A 89 -22.42 -20.79 -8.06
N GLN A 90 -21.23 -21.29 -8.41
CA GLN A 90 -20.93 -22.69 -8.68
C GLN A 90 -19.62 -23.06 -7.98
N ASP A 91 -19.35 -24.36 -7.86
CA ASP A 91 -18.06 -24.90 -7.38
C ASP A 91 -17.58 -24.27 -6.06
N VAL A 92 -18.50 -24.12 -5.11
CA VAL A 92 -18.20 -23.50 -3.82
C VAL A 92 -17.21 -24.36 -3.05
N VAL A 93 -16.14 -23.74 -2.59
CA VAL A 93 -15.13 -24.36 -1.71
C VAL A 93 -15.01 -23.54 -0.45
N GLN A 94 -14.92 -24.20 0.70
CA GLN A 94 -14.55 -23.58 1.97
C GLN A 94 -13.34 -24.34 2.50
N SER A 95 -12.25 -23.62 2.78
CA SER A 95 -10.99 -24.23 3.16
C SER A 95 -10.13 -23.24 3.95
N LYS A 96 -8.83 -23.50 4.02
CA LYS A 96 -7.83 -22.65 4.67
C LYS A 96 -6.54 -22.57 3.87
N ILE A 97 -5.89 -21.41 3.94
CA ILE A 97 -4.52 -21.15 3.48
C ILE A 97 -3.69 -20.85 4.74
N GLY A 98 -2.94 -21.84 5.21
CA GLY A 98 -2.33 -21.78 6.54
C GLY A 98 -3.42 -21.70 7.62
N ASP A 99 -3.40 -20.62 8.41
CA ASP A 99 -4.39 -20.34 9.47
C ASP A 99 -5.55 -19.44 9.01
N VAL A 100 -5.49 -18.95 7.76
CA VAL A 100 -6.53 -18.09 7.17
C VAL A 100 -7.60 -18.96 6.53
N SER A 101 -8.81 -18.88 7.07
CA SER A 101 -10.01 -19.48 6.50
C SER A 101 -10.53 -18.65 5.35
N TYR A 102 -10.89 -19.32 4.27
CA TYR A 102 -11.45 -18.68 3.08
C TYR A 102 -12.61 -19.48 2.52
N PHE A 103 -13.45 -18.82 1.73
CA PHE A 103 -14.34 -19.49 0.79
C PHE A 103 -14.14 -18.94 -0.60
N GLU A 104 -14.38 -19.76 -1.61
CA GLU A 104 -14.33 -19.35 -3.00
C GLU A 104 -15.49 -19.96 -3.78
N PHE A 105 -15.85 -19.32 -4.88
CA PHE A 105 -16.84 -19.83 -5.80
C PHE A 105 -16.63 -19.29 -7.21
N PHE A 106 -17.13 -20.04 -8.19
CA PHE A 106 -17.10 -19.65 -9.59
C PHE A 106 -18.41 -19.01 -10.03
N ARG A 107 -18.31 -17.92 -10.81
CA ARG A 107 -19.42 -17.22 -11.44
C ARG A 107 -19.21 -17.21 -12.96
N PRO A 108 -19.98 -18.00 -13.74
CA PRO A 108 -19.84 -17.98 -15.19
C PRO A 108 -20.25 -16.63 -15.79
N THR A 109 -21.21 -15.94 -15.17
CA THR A 109 -21.66 -14.61 -15.57
C THR A 109 -21.73 -13.64 -14.39
N VAL A 110 -21.46 -12.36 -14.66
CA VAL A 110 -21.59 -11.25 -13.70
C VAL A 110 -22.36 -10.14 -14.41
N GLN A 111 -23.49 -9.70 -13.84
CA GLN A 111 -24.40 -8.72 -14.48
C GLN A 111 -24.78 -9.08 -15.93
N GLY A 112 -24.96 -10.37 -16.20
CA GLY A 112 -25.29 -10.89 -17.53
C GLY A 112 -24.10 -11.05 -18.49
N GLN A 113 -22.90 -10.59 -18.12
CA GLN A 113 -21.70 -10.71 -18.94
C GLN A 113 -20.94 -12.01 -18.64
N PRO A 114 -20.45 -12.76 -19.64
CA PRO A 114 -19.75 -14.02 -19.46
C PRO A 114 -18.29 -13.82 -19.03
N LEU A 115 -18.09 -13.28 -17.81
CA LEU A 115 -16.76 -12.92 -17.31
C LEU A 115 -15.95 -14.13 -16.83
N GLN A 116 -16.56 -15.29 -16.57
CA GLN A 116 -15.88 -16.48 -16.03
C GLN A 116 -15.02 -16.11 -14.80
N MET A 117 -15.68 -15.66 -13.75
CA MET A 117 -15.03 -15.08 -12.58
C MET A 117 -14.87 -16.11 -11.46
N LEU A 118 -13.68 -16.19 -10.86
CA LEU A 118 -13.52 -16.83 -9.55
C LEU A 118 -13.44 -15.72 -8.50
N ASP A 119 -14.21 -15.86 -7.42
CA ASP A 119 -14.16 -15.00 -6.25
C ASP A 119 -13.65 -15.79 -5.05
N MET A 120 -12.71 -15.24 -4.31
CA MET A 120 -12.18 -15.80 -3.07
C MET A 120 -12.26 -14.75 -1.96
N TYR A 121 -12.89 -15.10 -0.85
CA TYR A 121 -12.98 -14.30 0.37
C TYR A 121 -12.13 -14.96 1.44
N ALA A 122 -11.07 -14.28 1.88
CA ALA A 122 -10.14 -14.77 2.88
C ALA A 122 -10.18 -13.85 4.11
N GLU A 123 -10.46 -14.42 5.28
CA GLU A 123 -10.77 -13.63 6.46
C GLU A 123 -9.61 -13.62 7.44
N PHE A 124 -9.11 -12.43 7.75
CA PHE A 124 -8.08 -12.27 8.78
C PHE A 124 -8.71 -11.68 10.05
N VAL A 125 -8.20 -12.07 11.21
CA VAL A 125 -8.56 -11.42 12.48
C VAL A 125 -7.26 -11.14 13.23
N GLU A 126 -7.02 -9.88 13.56
CA GLU A 126 -5.80 -9.42 14.21
C GLU A 126 -6.13 -8.27 15.17
N ASP A 127 -5.73 -8.40 16.44
CA ASP A 127 -5.90 -7.38 17.49
C ASP A 127 -7.33 -6.78 17.61
N GLY A 128 -8.36 -7.63 17.49
CA GLY A 128 -9.75 -7.20 17.61
C GLY A 128 -10.32 -6.51 16.37
N TYR A 129 -9.59 -6.54 15.26
CA TYR A 129 -10.05 -6.15 13.93
C TYR A 129 -10.17 -7.37 13.04
N TRP A 130 -11.10 -7.32 12.08
CA TRP A 130 -11.15 -8.28 10.99
C TRP A 130 -10.82 -7.59 9.67
N VAL A 131 -10.20 -8.35 8.77
CA VAL A 131 -9.98 -7.95 7.37
C VAL A 131 -10.71 -8.92 6.47
N ASP A 132 -11.77 -8.42 5.83
CA ASP A 132 -12.49 -9.09 4.76
C ASP A 132 -11.72 -8.85 3.46
N LEU A 133 -10.87 -9.81 3.08
CA LEU A 133 -10.12 -9.76 1.84
C LEU A 133 -10.91 -10.48 0.74
N HIS A 134 -11.41 -9.72 -0.22
CA HIS A 134 -12.08 -10.22 -1.40
C HIS A 134 -11.19 -10.12 -2.64
N LEU A 135 -10.93 -11.26 -3.26
CA LEU A 135 -10.16 -11.41 -4.47
C LEU A 135 -11.08 -11.83 -5.62
N SER A 136 -11.08 -11.09 -6.73
CA SER A 136 -11.84 -11.45 -7.94
C SER A 136 -10.91 -11.62 -9.13
N LYS A 137 -11.04 -12.73 -9.86
CA LYS A 137 -10.27 -13.01 -11.08
C LYS A 137 -11.22 -13.26 -12.25
N VAL A 138 -11.22 -12.39 -13.26
CA VAL A 138 -11.98 -12.63 -14.50
C VAL A 138 -11.22 -13.54 -15.45
N GLN A 139 -11.94 -14.16 -16.39
CA GLN A 139 -11.40 -15.12 -17.36
C GLN A 139 -10.57 -16.22 -16.68
N TYR A 140 -11.08 -16.69 -15.54
CA TYR A 140 -10.36 -17.57 -14.63
C TYR A 140 -9.98 -18.89 -15.30
N LYS A 141 -8.73 -19.31 -15.07
CA LYS A 141 -8.21 -20.64 -15.37
C LYS A 141 -7.70 -21.28 -14.09
N LYS A 142 -7.65 -22.61 -14.03
CA LYS A 142 -7.23 -23.34 -12.82
C LYS A 142 -5.83 -22.96 -12.33
N GLU A 143 -4.94 -22.58 -13.25
CA GLU A 143 -3.58 -22.17 -12.94
C GLU A 143 -3.53 -20.81 -12.21
N ASP A 144 -4.56 -19.97 -12.38
CA ASP A 144 -4.69 -18.67 -11.71
C ASP A 144 -4.93 -18.84 -10.20
N HIS A 145 -5.33 -20.04 -9.72
CA HIS A 145 -5.54 -20.28 -8.29
C HIS A 145 -4.28 -20.01 -7.47
N LEU A 146 -3.11 -20.36 -8.02
CA LEU A 146 -1.81 -20.10 -7.38
C LEU A 146 -1.55 -18.60 -7.19
N LEU A 147 -2.04 -17.74 -8.08
CA LEU A 147 -1.95 -16.29 -7.92
C LEU A 147 -2.72 -15.84 -6.67
N LEU A 148 -3.96 -16.31 -6.52
CA LEU A 148 -4.82 -15.97 -5.37
C LEU A 148 -4.24 -16.48 -4.06
N GLU A 149 -3.80 -17.75 -4.03
CA GLU A 149 -3.22 -18.35 -2.85
C GLU A 149 -1.92 -17.64 -2.43
N ASN A 150 -1.04 -17.31 -3.39
CA ASN A 150 0.18 -16.57 -3.10
C ASN A 150 -0.11 -15.15 -2.63
N PHE A 151 -1.16 -14.51 -3.14
CA PHE A 151 -1.59 -13.20 -2.67
C PHE A 151 -2.00 -13.25 -1.20
N VAL A 152 -2.87 -14.20 -0.81
CA VAL A 152 -3.27 -14.42 0.60
C VAL A 152 -2.03 -14.70 1.47
N LYS A 153 -1.11 -15.56 0.99
CA LYS A 153 0.16 -15.85 1.67
C LYS A 153 1.13 -14.67 1.73
N SER A 154 0.93 -13.60 0.96
CA SER A 154 1.78 -12.40 1.00
C SER A 154 1.40 -11.44 2.12
N ILE A 155 0.16 -11.55 2.62
CA ILE A 155 -0.38 -10.63 3.62
C ILE A 155 0.40 -10.69 4.93
N ARG A 156 0.86 -9.55 5.44
CA ARG A 156 1.54 -9.42 6.74
C ARG A 156 0.93 -8.32 7.57
N PHE A 157 0.78 -8.56 8.86
CA PHE A 157 0.39 -7.55 9.85
C PHE A 157 1.66 -7.01 10.53
N LEU A 158 1.85 -5.70 10.48
CA LEU A 158 2.95 -5.00 11.12
C LEU A 158 2.42 -4.07 12.20
N SER A 159 2.83 -4.28 13.46
CA SER A 159 2.45 -3.40 14.56
C SER A 159 2.91 -1.96 14.33
N LYS A 160 2.01 -1.00 14.55
CA LYS A 160 2.29 0.44 14.60
C LYS A 160 3.03 0.85 15.87
N THR A 161 2.94 0.04 16.92
CA THR A 161 3.40 0.36 18.28
C THR A 161 4.48 -0.57 18.80
N ALA A 162 5.19 -1.28 17.91
CA ALA A 162 6.43 -1.97 18.30
C ALA A 162 7.28 -0.98 19.10
N LYS A 163 7.45 -1.24 20.40
CA LYS A 163 8.08 -0.30 21.33
C LYS A 163 9.46 0.02 20.76
N PRO A 164 9.69 1.24 20.28
CA PRO A 164 10.98 1.58 19.72
C PRO A 164 12.01 1.38 20.81
N THR A 165 13.09 0.67 20.52
CA THR A 165 14.27 0.79 21.41
C THR A 165 14.72 2.25 21.37
N ALA A 166 15.48 2.73 22.36
CA ALA A 166 16.00 4.11 22.33
C ALA A 166 16.77 4.43 21.02
N ASP A 167 17.35 3.41 20.38
CA ASP A 167 18.00 3.53 19.08
C ASP A 167 17.00 3.57 17.90
N THR A 168 15.86 2.90 18.04
CA THR A 168 14.73 2.98 17.09
C THR A 168 14.10 4.37 17.11
N ASP A 169 13.85 4.96 18.29
CA ASP A 169 13.32 6.33 18.40
C ASP A 169 14.25 7.35 17.75
N LYS A 170 15.55 7.26 18.04
CA LYS A 170 16.57 8.10 17.40
C LYS A 170 16.57 7.94 15.88
N SER A 171 16.41 6.71 15.38
CA SER A 171 16.40 6.43 13.94
C SER A 171 15.14 6.98 13.27
N ILE A 172 13.98 6.85 13.90
CA ILE A 172 12.71 7.44 13.43
C ILE A 172 12.82 8.96 13.38
N GLU A 173 13.34 9.58 14.44
CA GLU A 173 13.51 11.03 14.50
C GLU A 173 14.49 11.53 13.42
N ALA A 174 15.63 10.86 13.27
CA ALA A 174 16.62 11.20 12.26
C ALA A 174 16.05 11.08 10.84
N ALA A 175 15.33 9.98 10.56
CA ALA A 175 14.66 9.75 9.30
C ALA A 175 13.61 10.83 8.98
N ARG A 176 12.75 11.16 9.97
CA ARG A 176 11.75 12.23 9.85
C ARG A 176 12.41 13.56 9.56
N LYS A 177 13.38 13.95 10.37
CA LYS A 177 14.06 15.23 10.24
C LYS A 177 14.69 15.40 8.86
N VAL A 178 15.36 14.38 8.35
CA VAL A 178 15.98 14.42 7.02
C VAL A 178 14.93 14.58 5.91
N ALA A 179 13.81 13.86 6.01
CA ALA A 179 12.73 14.02 5.04
C ALA A 179 12.13 15.42 5.11
N GLU A 180 11.84 15.95 6.30
CA GLU A 180 11.24 17.27 6.50
C GLU A 180 12.15 18.42 6.07
N ASP A 181 13.43 18.40 6.47
CA ASP A 181 14.41 19.40 6.06
C ASP A 181 14.55 19.43 4.53
N TRP A 182 14.56 18.25 3.92
CA TRP A 182 14.63 18.11 2.47
C TRP A 182 13.38 18.62 1.76
N MET A 183 12.19 18.30 2.30
CA MET A 183 10.91 18.79 1.78
C MET A 183 10.82 20.31 1.82
N ILE A 184 11.36 20.96 2.86
CA ILE A 184 11.39 22.43 2.94
C ILE A 184 12.17 23.02 1.75
N LEU A 185 13.30 22.43 1.38
CA LEU A 185 14.06 22.84 0.19
C LEU A 185 13.24 22.65 -1.08
N TRP A 186 12.57 21.50 -1.19
CA TRP A 186 11.71 21.14 -2.30
C TRP A 186 10.55 22.12 -2.51
N ASP A 187 9.82 22.41 -1.45
CA ASP A 187 8.65 23.29 -1.44
C ASP A 187 9.05 24.75 -1.67
N SER A 188 10.28 25.13 -1.29
CA SER A 188 10.84 26.46 -1.53
C SER A 188 11.49 26.62 -2.92
N GLY A 189 11.44 25.58 -3.77
CA GLY A 189 12.05 25.60 -5.11
C GLY A 189 13.59 25.57 -5.12
N LYS A 190 14.23 25.26 -3.98
CA LYS A 190 15.68 25.12 -3.84
C LYS A 190 16.15 23.77 -4.37
N TYR A 191 16.04 23.58 -5.68
CA TYR A 191 16.16 22.28 -6.33
C TYR A 191 17.59 21.72 -6.31
N LYS A 192 18.62 22.59 -6.37
CA LYS A 192 20.02 22.16 -6.35
C LYS A 192 20.37 21.61 -4.97
N GLU A 193 19.90 22.29 -3.94
CA GLU A 193 20.08 21.91 -2.55
C GLU A 193 19.30 20.63 -2.23
N SER A 194 18.07 20.49 -2.73
CA SER A 194 17.32 19.23 -2.58
C SER A 194 18.00 18.08 -3.33
N TYR A 195 18.51 18.31 -4.55
CA TYR A 195 19.32 17.31 -5.27
C TYR A 195 20.55 16.90 -4.47
N ALA A 196 21.27 17.86 -3.87
CA ALA A 196 22.44 17.59 -3.04
C ALA A 196 22.11 16.72 -1.81
N GLY A 197 20.91 16.83 -1.27
CA GLY A 197 20.40 16.02 -0.16
C GLY A 197 20.03 14.58 -0.52
N LEU A 198 19.96 14.22 -1.81
CA LEU A 198 19.60 12.86 -2.23
C LEU A 198 20.69 11.83 -1.91
N ALA A 199 20.23 10.59 -1.74
CA ALA A 199 21.08 9.41 -1.61
C ALA A 199 21.94 9.19 -2.86
N SER A 200 23.09 8.56 -2.65
CA SER A 200 24.04 8.24 -3.71
C SER A 200 23.43 7.33 -4.78
N PHE A 201 22.58 6.38 -4.37
CA PHE A 201 21.81 5.53 -5.27
C PHE A 201 20.91 6.35 -6.20
N THR A 202 20.16 7.30 -5.66
CA THR A 202 19.24 8.16 -6.42
C THR A 202 19.99 9.06 -7.39
N LYS A 203 21.12 9.64 -6.98
CA LYS A 203 21.96 10.48 -7.86
C LYS A 203 22.58 9.71 -9.03
N LYS A 204 22.77 8.38 -8.89
CA LYS A 204 23.21 7.52 -10.00
C LYS A 204 22.09 7.25 -11.00
N ALA A 205 20.84 7.17 -10.52
CA ALA A 205 19.67 6.95 -11.35
C ALA A 205 19.19 8.23 -12.04
N PHE A 206 19.29 9.38 -11.36
CA PHE A 206 18.81 10.67 -11.83
C PHE A 206 19.91 11.72 -11.71
N ASP A 207 20.28 12.34 -12.83
CA ASP A 207 21.11 13.54 -12.82
C ASP A 207 20.30 14.77 -12.38
N GLU A 208 20.98 15.87 -12.04
CA GLU A 208 20.35 17.11 -11.56
C GLU A 208 19.28 17.65 -12.54
N LYS A 209 19.52 17.48 -13.85
CA LYS A 209 18.59 17.93 -14.89
C LYS A 209 17.30 17.11 -14.92
N THR A 210 17.42 15.79 -14.86
CA THR A 210 16.27 14.88 -14.79
C THR A 210 15.49 15.14 -13.51
N TRP A 211 16.20 15.37 -12.41
CA TRP A 211 15.62 15.69 -11.13
C TRP A 211 14.83 17.01 -11.12
N PHE A 212 15.39 18.07 -11.70
CA PHE A 212 14.70 19.34 -11.88
C PHE A 212 13.44 19.18 -12.75
N THR A 213 13.53 18.36 -13.80
CA THR A 213 12.39 18.05 -14.67
C THR A 213 11.28 17.36 -13.87
N TYR A 214 11.61 16.36 -13.05
CA TYR A 214 10.64 15.70 -12.20
C TYR A 214 9.95 16.67 -11.23
N TRP A 215 10.70 17.59 -10.60
CA TRP A 215 10.09 18.64 -9.76
C TRP A 215 9.12 19.53 -10.55
N THR A 216 9.51 19.99 -11.73
CA THR A 216 8.67 20.91 -12.53
C THR A 216 7.41 20.24 -13.09
N THR A 217 7.45 18.94 -13.38
CA THR A 217 6.33 18.22 -13.97
C THR A 217 5.43 17.53 -12.96
N ALA A 218 5.98 16.95 -11.89
CA ALA A 218 5.20 16.20 -10.91
C ALA A 218 4.75 17.07 -9.73
N ARG A 219 5.66 17.85 -9.13
CA ARG A 219 5.35 18.60 -7.89
C ARG A 219 4.80 20.00 -8.13
N LYS A 220 5.43 20.76 -9.03
CA LYS A 220 5.08 22.18 -9.26
C LYS A 220 3.59 22.38 -9.62
N PRO A 221 2.92 21.50 -10.38
CA PRO A 221 1.50 21.66 -10.70
C PRO A 221 0.57 21.67 -9.49
N PHE A 222 0.94 21.02 -8.38
CA PHE A 222 0.11 21.02 -7.16
C PHE A 222 0.01 22.41 -6.53
N GLY A 223 0.99 23.28 -6.81
CA GLY A 223 1.04 24.65 -6.28
C GLY A 223 1.67 24.71 -4.88
N LYS A 224 1.44 25.85 -4.20
CA LYS A 224 2.02 26.14 -2.88
C LYS A 224 1.46 25.17 -1.83
N LEU A 225 2.32 24.66 -0.95
CA LEU A 225 1.89 23.85 0.19
C LEU A 225 1.01 24.69 1.14
N LYS A 226 -0.16 24.16 1.50
CA LYS A 226 -1.05 24.72 2.54
C LYS A 226 -0.83 23.98 3.87
N SER A 227 -0.88 22.65 3.84
CA SER A 227 -0.69 21.80 5.01
C SER A 227 -0.04 20.48 4.62
N ARG A 228 0.75 19.91 5.55
CA ARG A 228 1.32 18.57 5.45
C ARG A 228 1.22 17.92 6.83
N LYS A 229 0.53 16.80 6.93
CA LYS A 229 0.37 16.03 8.17
C LYS A 229 1.03 14.69 8.02
N ILE A 230 1.93 14.35 8.95
CA ILE A 230 2.51 13.02 8.99
C ILE A 230 1.44 11.99 9.36
N LEU A 231 1.35 10.94 8.55
CA LEU A 231 0.47 9.80 8.80
C LEU A 231 1.24 8.64 9.41
N GLN A 232 2.47 8.43 8.94
CA GLN A 232 3.23 7.22 9.27
C GLN A 232 4.74 7.42 9.09
N ILE A 233 5.52 6.75 9.94
CA ILE A 233 6.94 6.45 9.72
C ILE A 233 7.14 4.96 9.99
N GLN A 234 7.82 4.27 9.08
CA GLN A 234 8.14 2.85 9.21
C GLN A 234 9.61 2.63 8.91
N LEU A 235 10.38 2.15 9.90
CA LEU A 235 11.74 1.68 9.66
C LEU A 235 11.70 0.36 8.87
N VAL A 236 12.61 0.23 7.92
CA VAL A 236 12.78 -0.96 7.08
C VAL A 236 14.25 -1.38 7.08
N LYS A 237 14.52 -2.69 6.95
CA LYS A 237 15.90 -3.20 6.83
C LYS A 237 16.45 -3.11 5.40
N SER A 238 15.56 -2.96 4.43
CA SER A 238 15.85 -2.84 3.01
C SER A 238 14.69 -2.11 2.32
N LEU A 239 15.00 -1.34 1.26
CA LEU A 239 13.99 -0.76 0.37
C LEU A 239 13.96 -1.52 -0.95
N PRO A 240 12.83 -1.48 -1.69
CA PRO A 240 12.79 -1.98 -3.06
C PRO A 240 13.88 -1.34 -3.92
N GLY A 241 14.65 -2.16 -4.63
CA GLY A 241 15.80 -1.70 -5.43
C GLY A 241 17.07 -1.36 -4.65
N ILE A 242 17.03 -1.39 -3.32
CA ILE A 242 18.16 -1.10 -2.44
C ILE A 242 18.26 -2.19 -1.33
N PRO A 243 18.83 -3.37 -1.64
CA PRO A 243 19.01 -4.43 -0.66
C PRO A 243 20.00 -4.02 0.44
N ASP A 244 19.87 -4.64 1.62
CA ASP A 244 20.81 -4.54 2.75
C ASP A 244 21.11 -3.10 3.21
N ARG A 245 20.11 -2.22 3.09
CA ARG A 245 20.17 -0.81 3.49
C ARG A 245 18.99 -0.51 4.39
N SER A 246 19.29 -0.32 5.68
CA SER A 246 18.27 0.16 6.61
C SER A 246 17.80 1.55 6.21
N GLY A 247 16.52 1.80 6.39
CA GLY A 247 15.87 3.02 5.95
C GLY A 247 14.57 3.26 6.67
N ALA A 248 13.80 4.22 6.19
CA ALA A 248 12.45 4.47 6.64
C ALA A 248 11.55 4.87 5.46
N ILE A 249 10.29 4.45 5.52
CA ILE A 249 9.21 4.91 4.65
C ILE A 249 8.34 5.87 5.47
N LEU A 250 8.10 7.06 4.96
CA LEU A 250 7.28 8.08 5.59
C LEU A 250 6.10 8.43 4.70
N ARG A 251 4.91 8.48 5.27
CA ARG A 251 3.69 8.88 4.55
C ARG A 251 3.11 10.14 5.15
N TYR A 252 2.72 11.06 4.29
CA TYR A 252 2.08 12.32 4.65
C TYR A 252 0.79 12.49 3.87
N LEU A 253 -0.17 13.19 4.47
CA LEU A 253 -1.33 13.76 3.79
C LEU A 253 -1.11 15.25 3.64
N SER A 254 -1.16 15.74 2.40
CA SER A 254 -0.84 17.11 2.06
C SER A 254 -1.94 17.79 1.26
N SER A 255 -2.13 19.07 1.56
CA SER A 255 -3.00 19.95 0.79
C SER A 255 -2.15 21.05 0.18
N PHE A 256 -2.33 21.27 -1.12
CA PHE A 256 -1.65 22.29 -1.90
C PHE A 256 -2.67 23.30 -2.48
N GLY A 257 -2.16 24.32 -3.17
CA GLY A 257 -2.96 25.35 -3.80
C GLY A 257 -3.99 24.79 -4.79
N ASN A 258 -3.56 23.86 -5.65
CA ASN A 258 -4.32 23.37 -6.80
C ASN A 258 -4.85 21.95 -6.62
N GLN A 259 -4.38 21.24 -5.59
CA GLN A 259 -4.80 19.87 -5.28
C GLN A 259 -4.82 19.67 -3.77
N GLU A 260 -5.81 18.95 -3.28
CA GLU A 260 -5.98 18.64 -1.86
C GLU A 260 -5.93 17.13 -1.66
N ASP A 261 -5.75 16.69 -0.41
CA ASP A 261 -5.71 15.27 -0.03
C ASP A 261 -4.68 14.41 -0.77
N ILE A 262 -3.53 14.98 -1.11
CA ILE A 262 -2.43 14.27 -1.76
C ILE A 262 -1.67 13.41 -0.75
N PHE A 263 -1.57 12.13 -1.04
CA PHE A 263 -0.71 11.22 -0.30
C PHE A 263 0.72 11.33 -0.83
N GLU A 264 1.64 11.80 0.01
CA GLU A 264 3.07 11.83 -0.29
C GLU A 264 3.77 10.67 0.42
N THR A 265 4.54 9.87 -0.31
CA THR A 265 5.38 8.81 0.25
C THR A 265 6.84 9.13 0.00
N PHE A 266 7.63 9.10 1.07
CA PHE A 266 9.07 9.32 1.05
C PHE A 266 9.77 8.06 1.52
N SER A 267 10.90 7.73 0.89
CA SER A 267 11.84 6.79 1.47
C SER A 267 13.17 7.47 1.76
N VAL A 268 13.69 7.25 2.96
CA VAL A 268 15.03 7.66 3.37
C VAL A 268 15.87 6.43 3.67
N ILE A 269 17.17 6.48 3.36
CA ILE A 269 18.12 5.41 3.68
C ILE A 269 19.23 5.91 4.56
N LEU A 270 19.74 5.02 5.39
CA LEU A 270 21.02 5.19 6.07
C LEU A 270 22.14 4.75 5.12
N GLU A 271 22.93 5.71 4.65
CA GLU A 271 24.08 5.43 3.80
C GLU A 271 25.20 4.71 4.57
N LYS A 272 26.17 4.12 3.86
CA LYS A 272 27.32 3.44 4.50
C LYS A 272 28.15 4.37 5.37
N ASP A 273 28.09 5.68 5.11
CA ASP A 273 28.77 6.71 5.89
C ASP A 273 28.02 7.09 7.18
N GLY A 274 26.88 6.45 7.46
CA GLY A 274 26.04 6.73 8.63
C GLY A 274 25.11 7.94 8.45
N THR A 275 25.03 8.53 7.26
CA THR A 275 24.17 9.68 6.98
C THR A 275 22.82 9.24 6.42
N TRP A 276 21.74 9.77 7.00
CA TRP A 276 20.40 9.61 6.44
C TRP A 276 20.21 10.51 5.21
N ARG A 277 19.68 9.96 4.12
CA ARG A 277 19.41 10.70 2.87
C ARG A 277 18.11 10.26 2.24
N VAL A 278 17.47 11.17 1.51
CA VAL A 278 16.25 10.87 0.73
C VAL A 278 16.61 9.99 -0.46
N ALA A 279 16.00 8.81 -0.53
CA ALA A 279 16.19 7.83 -1.59
C ALA A 279 15.11 7.95 -2.68
N SER A 280 13.87 8.20 -2.28
CA SER A 280 12.75 8.37 -3.22
C SER A 280 11.65 9.25 -2.66
N TYR A 281 10.85 9.78 -3.58
CA TYR A 281 9.61 10.49 -3.31
C TYR A 281 8.60 10.14 -4.41
N ASN A 282 7.35 9.90 -4.01
CA ASN A 282 6.24 9.68 -4.91
C ASN A 282 4.95 10.24 -4.32
N THR A 283 3.99 10.53 -5.19
CA THR A 283 2.68 11.05 -4.81
C THR A 283 1.57 10.30 -5.50
N ASN A 284 0.44 10.17 -4.84
CA ASN A 284 -0.80 9.69 -5.41
C ASN A 284 -1.98 10.55 -4.90
N GLU A 285 -2.95 10.76 -5.79
CA GLU A 285 -4.26 11.35 -5.50
C GLU A 285 -5.20 10.30 -4.89
#